data_AF-E9GK47-F1
#
_entry.id   AF-E9GK47-F1
#
_cell.length_a   1.000
_cell.length_b   1.000
_cell.length_c   1.000
_cell.angle_alpha   90.00
_cell.angle_beta   90.00
_cell.angle_gamma   90.00
#
_symmetry.space_group_name_H-M   'P 1'
#
loop_
_entity.id
_entity.type
_entity.pdbx_description
1 polymer ?
#
loop_
_entity_poly.entity_id
_entity_poly.type
_entity_poly.pdbx_seq_one_letter_code
_entity_poly.pdbx_strand_id
1 'polypeptide(L)'
;MKESPLINLRIVYDTIKSHEGVQNVPVTDKMIAESKFARQRYRTALEENKKKREESATVGVQMKRNVANELRELNKKKATLVGDQQEEIALLNAEQRVLETRLSHS
;
A
#
# COMPACT_ATOMS: atom_id res chain seq x y z
N MET A 1 -26.36 -26.38 1.81
CA MET A 1 -25.20 -26.25 2.72
C MET A 1 -25.26 -25.02 3.65
N LYS A 2 -26.43 -24.41 3.91
CA LYS A 2 -26.60 -23.26 4.83
C LYS A 2 -27.28 -23.62 6.17
N GLU A 3 -27.46 -24.90 6.47
CA GLU A 3 -28.24 -25.36 7.63
C GLU A 3 -27.43 -25.49 8.92
N SER A 4 -26.10 -25.65 8.83
CA SER A 4 -25.25 -25.82 10.03
C SER A 4 -25.34 -24.66 11.05
N PRO A 5 -25.47 -23.39 10.65
CA PRO A 5 -25.58 -22.29 11.61
C PRO A 5 -26.90 -22.33 12.39
N LEU A 6 -28.00 -22.68 11.72
CA LEU A 6 -29.32 -22.77 12.35
C LEU A 6 -29.42 -23.94 13.32
N ILE A 7 -28.84 -25.09 12.94
CA ILE A 7 -28.74 -26.27 13.81
C ILE A 7 -27.93 -25.93 15.07
N ASN A 8 -26.80 -25.25 14.93
CA ASN A 8 -25.97 -24.85 16.06
C ASN A 8 -26.70 -23.87 17.00
N LEU A 9 -27.41 -22.88 16.45
CA LEU A 9 -28.23 -21.95 17.24
C LEU A 9 -29.34 -22.69 18.00
N ARG A 10 -29.96 -23.69 17.37
CA ARG A 10 -30.99 -24.52 18.01
C ARG A 10 -30.42 -25.31 19.17
N ILE A 11 -29.26 -25.96 18.99
CA ILE A 11 -28.57 -26.70 20.05
C ILE A 11 -28.26 -25.77 21.23
N VAL A 12 -27.73 -24.57 20.97
CA VAL A 12 -27.45 -23.57 22.01
C VAL A 12 -28.72 -23.17 22.74
N TYR A 13 -29.79 -22.84 22.01
CA TYR A 13 -31.07 -22.45 22.61
C TYR A 13 -31.67 -23.56 23.48
N ASP A 14 -31.72 -24.80 22.98
CA ASP A 14 -32.28 -25.93 23.70
C ASP A 14 -31.45 -26.26 24.96
N THR A 15 -30.13 -26.11 24.88
CA THR A 15 -29.22 -26.26 26.04
C THR A 15 -29.46 -25.18 27.10
N ILE A 16 -29.63 -23.92 26.70
CA ILE A 16 -29.95 -22.83 27.64
C ILE A 16 -31.32 -23.07 28.29
N LYS A 17 -32.30 -23.49 27.48
CA LYS A 17 -33.66 -23.78 27.94
C LYS A 17 -33.68 -24.93 28.94
N SER A 18 -32.88 -25.98 28.74
CA SER A 18 -32.79 -27.11 29.67
C SER A 18 -32.17 -26.74 31.02
N HIS A 19 -31.43 -25.63 31.09
CA HIS A 19 -30.89 -25.08 32.33
C HIS A 19 -31.77 -23.97 32.91
N GLU A 20 -32.98 -23.74 32.39
CA GLU A 20 -33.89 -22.68 32.87
C GLU A 20 -33.32 -21.25 32.70
N GLY A 21 -32.35 -21.07 31.81
CA GLY A 21 -31.77 -19.76 31.51
C GLY A 21 -30.24 -19.75 31.49
N VAL A 22 -29.69 -18.65 30.95
CA VAL A 22 -28.24 -18.52 30.69
C VAL A 22 -27.41 -18.49 31.98
N GLN A 23 -27.96 -17.91 33.06
CA GLN A 23 -27.25 -17.79 34.33
C GLN A 23 -27.02 -19.14 35.03
N ASN A 24 -27.83 -20.14 34.69
CA ASN A 24 -27.79 -21.47 35.27
C ASN A 24 -26.97 -22.46 34.44
N VAL A 25 -26.46 -22.04 33.27
CA VAL A 25 -25.61 -22.88 32.43
C VAL A 25 -24.24 -23.03 33.10
N PRO A 26 -23.78 -24.25 33.42
CA PRO A 26 -22.50 -24.45 34.06
C PRO A 26 -21.36 -24.05 33.12
N VAL A 27 -20.48 -23.18 33.61
CA VAL A 27 -19.27 -22.80 32.88
C VAL A 27 -18.25 -23.92 33.05
N THR A 28 -18.00 -24.66 31.98
CA THR A 28 -17.02 -25.75 31.99
C THR A 28 -15.60 -25.23 31.73
N ASP A 29 -14.58 -25.93 32.23
CA ASP A 29 -13.18 -25.61 31.95
C ASP A 29 -12.87 -25.57 30.44
N LYS A 30 -13.54 -26.41 29.66
CA LYS A 30 -13.43 -26.42 28.20
C LYS A 30 -13.92 -25.10 27.59
N MET A 31 -15.05 -24.55 28.06
CA MET A 31 -15.55 -23.26 27.59
C MET A 31 -14.59 -22.12 27.93
N ILE A 32 -13.99 -22.16 29.13
CA ILE A 32 -12.97 -21.19 29.56
C ILE A 32 -11.74 -21.30 28.65
N ALA A 33 -11.26 -22.51 28.39
CA ALA A 33 -10.10 -22.75 27.52
C ALA A 33 -10.35 -22.25 26.10
N GLU A 34 -11.49 -22.59 25.49
CA GLU A 34 -11.86 -22.11 24.15
C GLU A 34 -11.96 -20.58 24.10
N SER A 35 -12.52 -19.96 25.14
CA SER A 35 -12.59 -18.50 25.25
C SER A 35 -11.19 -17.86 25.32
N LYS A 36 -10.27 -18.47 26.08
CA LYS A 36 -8.86 -18.03 26.15
C LYS A 36 -8.16 -18.15 24.79
N PHE A 37 -8.33 -19.28 24.10
CA PHE A 37 -7.75 -19.48 22.78
C PHE A 37 -8.33 -18.52 21.74
N ALA A 38 -9.66 -18.32 21.73
CA ALA A 38 -10.30 -17.35 20.85
C ALA A 38 -9.75 -15.93 21.09
N ARG A 39 -9.61 -15.53 22.35
CA ARG A 39 -9.01 -14.24 22.71
C ARG A 39 -7.55 -14.14 22.27
N GLN A 40 -6.76 -15.19 22.45
CA GLN A 40 -5.37 -15.22 22.00
C GLN A 40 -5.28 -15.08 20.48
N ARG A 41 -6.03 -15.88 19.72
CA ARG A 41 -6.10 -15.78 18.24
C ARG A 41 -6.46 -14.37 17.78
N TYR A 42 -7.46 -13.77 18.42
CA TYR A 42 -7.86 -12.39 18.11
C TYR A 42 -6.72 -11.39 18.35
N ARG A 43 -6.02 -11.48 19.49
CA ARG A 43 -4.88 -10.61 19.79
C ARG A 43 -3.73 -10.81 18.83
N THR A 44 -3.38 -12.06 18.51
CA THR A 44 -2.34 -12.35 17.52
C THR A 44 -2.68 -11.73 16.16
N ALA A 45 -3.91 -11.89 15.69
CA ALA A 45 -4.36 -11.29 14.43
C ALA A 45 -4.30 -9.75 14.46
N LEU A 46 -4.60 -9.11 15.60
CA LEU A 46 -4.45 -7.66 15.75
C LEU A 46 -2.99 -7.20 15.63
N GLU A 47 -2.07 -7.88 16.31
CA GLU A 47 -0.63 -7.54 16.24
C GLU A 47 -0.07 -7.76 14.83
N GLU A 48 -0.43 -8.86 14.17
CA GLU A 48 -0.04 -9.11 12.77
C GLU A 48 -0.56 -8.02 11.82
N ASN A 49 -1.82 -7.59 12.00
CA ASN A 49 -2.38 -6.51 11.19
C ASN A 49 -1.69 -5.18 11.45
N LYS A 50 -1.30 -4.90 12.70
CA LYS A 50 -0.53 -3.70 13.05
C LYS A 50 0.84 -3.72 12.36
N LYS A 51 1.57 -4.84 12.46
CA LYS A 51 2.87 -5.02 11.81
C LYS A 51 2.78 -4.83 10.28
N LYS A 52 1.78 -5.44 9.62
CA LYS A 52 1.56 -5.26 8.17
C LYS A 52 1.30 -3.80 7.78
N ARG A 53 0.59 -3.04 8.62
CA ARG A 53 0.35 -1.61 8.38
C ARG A 53 1.63 -0.79 8.51
N GLU A 54 2.47 -1.09 9.49
CA GLU A 54 3.77 -0.42 9.67
C GLU A 54 4.74 -0.74 8.52
N GLU A 55 4.79 -2.00 8.08
CA GLU A 55 5.59 -2.44 6.93
C GLU A 55 5.11 -1.79 5.63
N SER A 56 3.80 -1.77 5.37
CA SER A 56 3.27 -1.11 4.17
C SER A 56 3.49 0.41 4.18
N ALA A 57 3.44 1.07 5.34
CA ALA A 57 3.76 2.48 5.46
C ALA A 57 5.23 2.77 5.12
N THR A 58 6.17 1.95 5.61
CA THR A 58 7.60 2.13 5.31
C THR A 58 7.93 1.85 3.85
N VAL A 59 7.38 0.78 3.26
CA VAL A 59 7.54 0.47 1.83
C VAL A 59 6.97 1.60 0.96
N GLY A 60 5.78 2.11 1.29
CA GLY A 60 5.15 3.19 0.53
C GLY A 60 5.97 4.49 0.54
N VAL A 61 6.57 4.84 1.68
CA VAL A 61 7.44 6.02 1.79
C VAL A 61 8.73 5.83 0.98
N GLN A 62 9.36 4.66 1.07
CA GLN A 62 10.59 4.38 0.33
C GLN A 62 10.35 4.39 -1.18
N MET A 63 9.25 3.80 -1.66
CA MET A 63 8.91 3.79 -3.08
C MET A 63 8.65 5.20 -3.61
N LYS A 64 7.90 6.04 -2.87
CA LYS A 64 7.70 7.46 -3.24
C LYS A 64 9.02 8.22 -3.33
N ARG A 65 9.95 7.98 -2.39
CA ARG A 65 11.28 8.61 -2.41
C ARG A 65 12.10 8.19 -3.62
N ASN A 66 12.08 6.91 -3.96
CA ASN A 66 12.80 6.39 -5.13
C ASN A 66 12.25 7.01 -6.43
N VAL A 67 10.92 6.99 -6.61
CA VAL A 67 10.27 7.60 -7.78
C VAL A 67 10.55 9.10 -7.88
N ALA A 68 10.53 9.83 -6.75
CA ALA A 68 10.87 11.25 -6.73
C ALA A 68 12.32 11.52 -7.15
N ASN A 69 13.26 10.66 -6.73
CA ASN A 69 14.65 10.75 -7.14
C ASN A 69 14.83 10.47 -8.64
N GLU A 70 14.19 9.41 -9.17
CA GLU A 70 14.21 9.10 -10.60
C GLU A 70 13.66 10.24 -11.44
N LEU A 71 12.54 10.83 -11.02
CA LEU A 71 11.92 11.96 -11.70
C LEU A 71 12.83 13.21 -11.69
N ARG A 72 13.54 13.45 -10.58
CA ARG A 72 14.52 14.53 -10.48
C ARG A 72 15.69 14.32 -11.45
N GLU A 73 16.21 13.10 -11.54
CA GLU A 73 17.32 12.79 -12.45
C GLU A 73 16.90 12.86 -13.92
N LEU A 74 15.68 12.42 -14.27
CA LEU A 74 15.12 12.60 -15.61
C LEU A 74 14.96 14.07 -15.97
N ASN A 75 14.45 14.90 -15.06
CA ASN A 75 14.31 16.34 -15.29
C ASN A 75 15.67 17.02 -15.49
N LYS A 76 16.71 16.63 -14.74
CA LYS A 76 18.07 17.13 -14.96
C LYS A 76 18.58 16.74 -16.34
N LYS A 77 18.49 15.46 -16.72
CA LYS A 77 18.91 14.97 -18.04
C LYS A 77 18.20 15.71 -19.18
N LYS A 78 16.89 15.94 -19.03
CA LYS A 78 16.11 16.73 -19.99
C LYS A 78 16.63 18.17 -20.09
N ALA A 79 16.91 18.81 -18.96
CA ALA A 79 17.41 20.19 -18.94
C ALA A 79 18.79 20.28 -19.62
N THR A 80 19.69 19.34 -19.36
CA THR A 80 21.00 19.27 -20.03
C THR A 80 20.84 19.10 -21.53
N LEU A 81 20.05 18.13 -21.99
CA LEU A 81 19.82 17.91 -23.43
C LEU A 81 19.24 19.14 -24.13
N VAL A 82 18.30 19.84 -23.49
CA VAL A 82 17.73 21.07 -24.05
C VAL A 82 18.78 22.18 -24.11
N GLY A 83 19.64 22.31 -23.10
CA GLY A 83 20.75 23.27 -23.10
C GLY A 83 21.73 23.00 -24.24
N ASP A 84 22.20 21.76 -24.36
CA ASP A 84 23.15 21.35 -25.40
C ASP A 84 22.57 21.60 -26.81
N GLN A 85 21.28 21.27 -27.02
CA GLN A 85 20.59 21.54 -28.28
C GLN A 85 20.46 23.04 -28.58
N GLN A 86 20.21 23.87 -27.56
CA GLN A 86 20.13 25.32 -27.74
C GLN A 86 21.49 25.92 -28.11
N GLU A 87 22.58 25.42 -27.51
CA GLU A 87 23.95 25.82 -27.87
C GLU A 87 24.27 25.44 -29.32
N GLU A 88 23.95 24.22 -29.75
CA GLU A 88 24.17 23.76 -31.12
C GLU A 88 23.36 24.58 -32.14
N ILE A 89 22.08 24.86 -31.84
CA ILE A 89 21.24 25.73 -32.67
C ILE A 89 21.83 27.15 -32.75
N ALA A 90 22.37 27.69 -31.66
CA ALA A 90 22.98 29.00 -31.65
C ALA A 90 24.23 29.07 -32.53
N LEU A 91 25.06 28.03 -32.53
CA LEU A 91 26.24 27.92 -33.40
C LEU A 91 25.85 27.85 -34.88
N LEU A 92 24.88 27.00 -35.23
CA LEU A 92 24.39 26.88 -36.60
C LEU A 92 23.79 28.19 -37.12
N ASN A 93 23.01 28.89 -36.29
CA ASN A 93 22.46 30.20 -36.64
C ASN A 93 23.54 31.27 -36.84
N ALA A 94 24.62 31.24 -36.05
CA ALA A 94 25.74 32.15 -36.22
C ALA A 94 26.48 31.88 -37.54
N GLU A 95 26.72 30.62 -37.88
CA GLU A 95 27.33 30.22 -39.14
C GLU A 95 26.46 30.60 -40.34
N GLN A 96 25.15 30.36 -40.27
CA GLN A 96 24.19 30.77 -41.30
C GLN A 96 24.27 32.27 -41.58
N ARG A 97 24.30 33.12 -40.54
CA ARG A 97 24.43 34.58 -40.70
C ARG A 97 25.74 34.99 -41.38
N VAL A 98 26.84 34.30 -41.08
CA VAL A 98 28.14 34.55 -41.75
C VAL A 98 28.05 34.20 -43.23
N LEU A 99 27.38 33.09 -43.58
CA LEU A 99 27.18 32.70 -44.98
C LEU A 99 26.23 33.67 -45.72
N GLU A 100 25.13 34.08 -45.10
CA GLU A 100 24.19 35.06 -45.66
C GLU A 100 24.85 36.41 -45.95
N THR A 101 25.68 36.90 -45.01
CA THR A 101 26.44 38.15 -45.22
C THR A 101 27.48 38.01 -46.32
N ARG A 102 28.18 36.87 -46.44
CA ARG A 102 29.07 36.63 -47.57
C ARG A 102 28.33 36.60 -48.91
N LEU A 103 27.15 36.00 -48.93
CA LEU A 103 26.31 35.95 -50.13
C LEU A 103 25.81 37.35 -50.54
N SER A 104 25.46 38.21 -49.58
CA SER A 104 24.96 39.56 -49.87
C SER A 104 26.02 40.54 -50.38
N HIS A 105 27.31 40.22 -50.21
CA HIS A 105 28.44 41.04 -50.66
C HIS A 105 29.13 40.47 -51.93
N SER A 106 28.61 39.37 -52.49
CA SER A 106 28.98 38.80 -53.79
C SER A 106 28.07 39.31 -54.90
#